data_AF-K5Z5T6-F1
#
_entry.id   AF-K5Z5T6-F1
#
_cell.length_a   1.000
_cell.length_b   1.000
_cell.length_c   1.000
_cell.angle_alpha   90.00
_cell.angle_beta   90.00
_cell.angle_gamma   90.00
#
_symmetry.space_group_name_H-M   'P 1'
#
loop_
_entity.id
_entity.type
_entity.pdbx_description
1 polymer ?
#
loop_
_entity_poly.entity_id
_entity_poly.type
_entity_poly.pdbx_seq_one_letter_code
_entity_poly.pdbx_strand_id
1 'polypeptide(L)'
;MSRYIAIATIRIEHDYYNPSVNRFVSLQPTPETKELMKRRGVMFRAVSANEWQWIMLDDLPGFMDEDVLELSMIVKDPCFLQQIKNKGYDLGSLYKFNIENRVVEVNADYVWKKETNGQKLKDEFCRITLKPVETAPEKLRMLWYPEFTIRFSSPAYYWEYLCVFRDENDMRGKELNLKSRENIMAFCPPEKYEKTTFGKNVWRIVSAERIRLKEHYDITIQLFIGTRLESRFISPPQIGKYQSESPYTVREVCVIREQ
;
A
#
# COMPACT_ATOMS: atom_id res chain seq x y z
N MET A 1 -37.32 10.76 -20.30
CA MET A 1 -37.05 10.33 -18.91
C MET A 1 -35.58 10.54 -18.69
N SER A 2 -35.20 11.45 -17.78
CA SER A 2 -33.80 11.73 -17.49
C SER A 2 -33.17 10.53 -16.80
N ARG A 3 -31.97 10.14 -17.22
CA ARG A 3 -31.24 8.97 -16.71
C ARG A 3 -29.96 9.44 -16.02
N TYR A 4 -29.60 8.77 -14.93
CA TYR A 4 -28.27 8.94 -14.36
C TYR A 4 -27.20 8.36 -15.28
N ILE A 5 -26.31 9.22 -15.74
CA ILE A 5 -25.12 8.88 -16.50
C ILE A 5 -23.89 9.14 -15.63
N ALA A 6 -22.85 8.33 -15.82
CA ALA A 6 -21.57 8.61 -15.23
C ALA A 6 -20.82 9.59 -16.13
N ILE A 7 -20.14 10.57 -15.54
CA ILE A 7 -19.33 11.57 -16.28
C ILE A 7 -17.82 11.53 -16.01
N ALA A 8 -17.37 10.92 -14.92
CA ALA A 8 -15.95 10.65 -14.68
C ALA A 8 -15.77 9.51 -13.67
N THR A 9 -14.64 8.81 -13.72
CA THR A 9 -14.24 7.79 -12.74
C THR A 9 -12.89 8.12 -12.13
N ILE A 10 -12.72 7.83 -10.85
CA ILE A 10 -11.41 7.74 -10.22
C ILE A 10 -11.20 6.38 -9.55
N ARG A 11 -10.00 5.82 -9.74
CA ARG A 11 -9.57 4.55 -9.19
C ARG A 11 -8.31 4.71 -8.36
N ILE A 12 -8.24 3.97 -7.26
CA ILE A 12 -7.02 3.84 -6.46
C ILE A 12 -6.54 2.41 -6.56
N GLU A 13 -5.33 2.18 -7.02
CA GLU A 13 -4.75 0.85 -7.15
C GLU A 13 -3.52 0.75 -6.25
N HIS A 14 -3.32 -0.43 -5.67
CA HIS A 14 -2.12 -0.70 -4.89
C HIS A 14 -1.71 -2.16 -5.05
N ASP A 15 -0.51 -2.38 -5.57
CA ASP A 15 0.10 -3.68 -5.85
C ASP A 15 0.45 -4.54 -4.61
N TYR A 16 0.31 -4.01 -3.40
CA TYR A 16 0.41 -4.77 -2.15
C TYR A 16 -0.77 -5.74 -2.00
N TYR A 17 -1.97 -5.32 -2.40
CA TYR A 17 -3.20 -6.10 -2.28
C TYR A 17 -3.37 -7.03 -3.48
N ASN A 18 -3.99 -8.19 -3.26
CA ASN A 18 -4.39 -9.09 -4.35
C ASN A 18 -5.85 -9.55 -4.15
N PRO A 19 -6.82 -9.05 -4.96
CA PRO A 19 -6.66 -8.08 -6.06
C PRO A 19 -6.15 -6.72 -5.57
N SER A 20 -5.67 -5.84 -6.46
CA SER A 20 -5.02 -4.53 -6.16
C SER A 20 -5.97 -3.45 -5.59
N VAL A 21 -6.92 -3.88 -4.77
CA VAL A 21 -8.03 -3.14 -4.19
C VAL A 21 -7.73 -2.93 -2.70
N ASN A 22 -7.44 -1.69 -2.33
CA ASN A 22 -7.25 -1.34 -0.92
C ASN A 22 -8.59 -1.01 -0.24
N ARG A 23 -9.10 -1.94 0.57
CA ARG A 23 -10.36 -1.80 1.33
C ARG A 23 -10.33 -0.74 2.44
N PHE A 24 -9.15 -0.25 2.81
CA PHE A 24 -8.95 0.73 3.87
C PHE A 24 -8.85 2.17 3.36
N VAL A 25 -8.91 2.36 2.05
CA VAL A 25 -8.91 3.67 1.39
C VAL A 25 -10.35 4.09 1.09
N SER A 26 -10.65 5.37 1.34
CA SER A 26 -11.87 5.99 0.85
C SER A 26 -11.60 7.39 0.30
N LEU A 27 -12.35 7.78 -0.72
CA LEU A 27 -12.31 9.14 -1.26
C LEU A 27 -13.54 9.92 -0.81
N GLN A 28 -13.33 11.16 -0.40
CA GLN A 28 -14.39 12.06 0.03
C GLN A 28 -14.20 13.43 -0.64
N PRO A 29 -15.22 13.99 -1.32
CA PRO A 29 -15.11 15.36 -1.82
C PRO A 29 -14.96 16.34 -0.66
N THR A 30 -14.09 17.34 -0.83
CA THR A 30 -13.96 18.43 0.15
C THR A 30 -15.26 19.24 0.25
N PRO A 31 -15.47 20.02 1.32
CA PRO A 31 -16.66 20.88 1.43
C PRO A 31 -16.87 21.78 0.21
N GLU A 32 -15.80 22.37 -0.32
CA GLU A 32 -15.84 23.22 -1.51
C GLU A 32 -16.28 22.43 -2.75
N THR A 33 -15.75 21.23 -2.91
CA THR A 33 -16.10 20.34 -4.03
C THR A 33 -17.55 19.86 -3.90
N LYS A 34 -18.06 19.61 -2.68
CA LYS A 34 -19.47 19.26 -2.45
C LYS A 34 -20.41 20.39 -2.86
N GLU A 35 -20.09 21.64 -2.52
CA GLU A 35 -20.88 22.80 -2.93
C GLU A 35 -20.84 23.00 -4.45
N LEU A 36 -19.68 22.82 -5.08
CA LEU A 36 -19.57 22.83 -6.54
C LEU A 36 -20.45 21.76 -7.19
N MET A 37 -20.32 20.50 -6.73
CA MET A 37 -21.13 19.38 -7.20
C MET A 37 -22.63 19.64 -7.07
N LYS A 38 -23.07 20.20 -5.94
CA LYS A 38 -24.47 20.58 -5.73
C LYS A 38 -24.96 21.62 -6.75
N ARG A 39 -24.15 22.65 -7.04
CA ARG A 39 -24.48 23.67 -8.06
C ARG A 39 -24.52 23.10 -9.48
N ARG A 40 -23.68 22.10 -9.78
CA ARG A 40 -23.62 21.43 -11.08
C ARG A 40 -24.60 20.25 -11.21
N GLY A 41 -25.31 19.90 -10.14
CA GLY A 41 -26.22 18.75 -10.08
C GLY A 41 -25.51 17.39 -10.26
N VAL A 42 -24.25 17.31 -9.81
CA VAL A 42 -23.42 16.12 -9.85
C VAL A 42 -23.39 15.46 -8.47
N MET A 43 -23.35 14.13 -8.44
CA MET A 43 -23.16 13.32 -7.25
C MET A 43 -21.88 12.50 -7.37
N PHE A 44 -21.28 12.16 -6.23
CA PHE A 44 -20.10 11.30 -6.16
C PHE A 44 -20.43 10.06 -5.33
N ARG A 45 -20.15 8.88 -5.87
CA ARG A 45 -20.44 7.61 -5.20
C ARG A 45 -19.30 6.62 -5.38
N ALA A 46 -19.12 5.74 -4.39
CA ALA A 46 -18.34 4.53 -4.56
C ALA A 46 -19.13 3.54 -5.43
N VAL A 47 -18.45 2.89 -6.37
CA VAL A 47 -19.00 1.84 -7.23
C VAL A 47 -18.39 0.48 -6.90
N SER A 48 -17.14 0.49 -6.47
CA SER A 48 -16.46 -0.67 -5.88
C SER A 48 -15.59 -0.21 -4.72
N ALA A 49 -14.85 -1.15 -4.09
CA ALA A 49 -13.96 -0.82 -2.98
C ALA A 49 -12.78 0.09 -3.38
N ASN A 50 -12.46 0.23 -4.67
CA ASN A 50 -11.38 1.09 -5.14
C ASN A 50 -11.76 2.02 -6.30
N GLU A 51 -13.05 2.13 -6.62
CA GLU A 51 -13.54 2.92 -7.73
C GLU A 51 -14.69 3.82 -7.29
N TRP A 52 -14.59 5.08 -7.66
CA TRP A 52 -15.62 6.09 -7.44
C TRP A 52 -15.98 6.77 -8.75
N GLN A 53 -17.24 7.17 -8.86
CA GLN A 53 -17.77 7.82 -10.05
C GLN A 53 -18.48 9.12 -9.69
N TRP A 54 -18.31 10.10 -10.56
CA TRP A 54 -19.19 11.25 -10.63
C TRP A 54 -20.35 10.92 -11.57
N ILE A 55 -21.57 11.13 -11.10
CA ILE A 55 -22.79 10.83 -11.83
C ILE A 55 -23.72 12.06 -11.83
N MET A 56 -24.50 12.22 -12.88
CA MET A 56 -25.50 13.28 -13.00
C MET A 56 -26.67 12.82 -13.86
N LEU A 57 -27.76 13.58 -13.88
CA LEU A 57 -28.81 13.39 -14.89
C LEU A 57 -28.31 13.88 -16.25
N ASP A 58 -28.67 13.17 -17.32
CA ASP A 58 -28.24 13.43 -18.70
C ASP A 58 -28.74 14.77 -19.29
N ASP A 59 -29.71 15.42 -18.67
CA ASP A 59 -30.24 16.73 -19.04
C ASP A 59 -29.55 17.91 -18.33
N LEU A 60 -28.63 17.64 -17.40
CA LEU A 60 -27.84 18.66 -16.73
C LEU A 60 -26.57 19.00 -17.52
N PRO A 61 -25.96 20.18 -17.32
CA PRO A 61 -24.73 20.53 -18.00
C PRO A 61 -23.48 19.86 -17.39
N GLY A 62 -23.55 19.41 -16.14
CA GLY A 62 -22.42 18.81 -15.43
C GLY A 62 -21.30 19.80 -15.10
N PHE A 63 -20.06 19.31 -15.07
CA PHE A 63 -18.88 20.13 -14.83
C PHE A 63 -18.49 20.97 -16.03
N MET A 64 -17.90 22.13 -15.77
CA MET A 64 -17.34 23.05 -16.78
C MET A 64 -15.81 23.00 -16.81
N ASP A 65 -15.21 23.64 -17.80
CA ASP A 65 -13.75 23.62 -18.04
C ASP A 65 -12.94 24.25 -16.90
N GLU A 66 -13.51 25.27 -16.25
CA GLU A 66 -12.92 25.95 -15.11
C GLU A 66 -13.07 25.18 -13.79
N ASP A 67 -13.92 24.15 -13.76
CA ASP A 67 -14.20 23.42 -12.53
C ASP A 67 -12.98 22.57 -12.13
N VAL A 68 -12.60 22.70 -10.86
CA VAL A 68 -11.51 21.92 -10.25
C VAL A 68 -12.10 21.14 -9.09
N LEU A 69 -11.89 19.83 -9.09
CA LEU A 69 -12.38 18.96 -8.03
C LEU A 69 -11.24 18.62 -7.08
N GLU A 70 -11.55 18.65 -5.79
CA GLU A 70 -10.64 18.22 -4.73
C GLU A 70 -11.28 17.09 -3.90
N LEU A 71 -10.56 15.98 -3.79
CA LEU A 71 -10.93 14.82 -2.98
C LEU A 71 -9.92 14.63 -1.86
N SER A 72 -10.39 14.44 -0.63
CA SER A 72 -9.60 13.91 0.47
C SER A 72 -9.52 12.40 0.37
N MET A 73 -8.31 11.85 0.35
CA MET A 73 -8.05 10.41 0.49
C MET A 73 -7.89 10.09 1.96
N ILE A 74 -8.82 9.31 2.50
CA ILE A 74 -8.83 8.88 3.90
C ILE A 74 -8.32 7.44 3.97
N VAL A 75 -7.35 7.19 4.84
CA VAL A 75 -6.70 5.89 5.00
C VAL A 75 -6.86 5.43 6.45
N LYS A 76 -7.51 4.27 6.63
CA LYS A 76 -7.74 3.69 7.96
C LYS A 76 -6.74 2.59 8.34
N ASP A 77 -5.89 2.17 7.41
CA ASP A 77 -4.87 1.16 7.67
C ASP A 77 -3.67 1.81 8.39
N PRO A 78 -3.38 1.44 9.65
CA PRO A 78 -2.27 2.00 10.42
C PRO A 78 -0.90 1.68 9.80
N CYS A 79 -0.82 0.65 8.96
CA CYS A 79 0.41 0.20 8.32
C CYS A 79 0.56 0.70 6.87
N PHE A 80 -0.39 1.49 6.35
CA PHE A 80 -0.40 1.93 4.95
C PHE A 80 0.91 2.60 4.51
N LEU A 81 1.50 3.45 5.35
CA LEU A 81 2.78 4.10 5.04
C LEU A 81 3.94 3.12 4.82
N GLN A 82 3.92 1.98 5.51
CA GLN A 82 4.93 0.94 5.36
C GLN A 82 4.62 0.04 4.14
N GLN A 83 3.40 0.13 3.61
CA GLN A 83 2.98 -0.59 2.40
C GLN A 83 3.28 0.18 1.12
N ILE A 84 3.59 1.48 1.18
CA ILE A 84 3.90 2.30 0.01
C ILE A 84 5.39 2.61 -0.10
N LYS A 85 5.90 2.61 -1.33
CA LYS A 85 7.26 3.02 -1.65
C LYS A 85 7.33 4.54 -1.63
N ASN A 86 7.50 5.14 -0.44
CA ASN A 86 7.56 6.59 -0.27
C ASN A 86 8.97 7.06 0.14
N LYS A 87 9.37 8.23 -0.35
CA LYS A 87 10.51 8.99 0.16
C LYS A 87 10.04 10.38 0.58
N GLY A 88 10.22 10.74 1.86
CA GLY A 88 9.99 12.11 2.34
C GLY A 88 8.53 12.47 2.65
N TYR A 89 7.63 11.49 2.79
CA TYR A 89 6.30 11.73 3.35
C TYR A 89 6.38 11.93 4.87
N ASP A 90 5.81 13.03 5.34
CA ASP A 90 5.72 13.40 6.75
C ASP A 90 4.27 13.30 7.23
N LEU A 91 4.03 12.50 8.27
CA LEU A 91 2.71 12.21 8.82
C LEU A 91 1.93 13.46 9.23
N GLY A 92 2.61 14.50 9.71
CA GLY A 92 1.96 15.75 10.14
C GLY A 92 1.62 16.71 8.99
N SER A 93 2.21 16.51 7.81
CA SER A 93 2.06 17.41 6.67
C SER A 93 0.85 17.05 5.79
N LEU A 94 0.22 18.07 5.22
CA LEU A 94 -0.78 17.92 4.16
C LEU A 94 -0.07 17.86 2.80
N TYR A 95 -0.52 16.95 1.94
CA TYR A 95 0.04 16.75 0.61
C TYR A 95 -1.04 16.76 -0.44
N LYS A 96 -0.70 17.21 -1.64
CA LYS A 96 -1.63 17.36 -2.76
C LYS A 96 -1.15 16.67 -4.03
N PHE A 97 -1.97 15.78 -4.58
CA PHE A 97 -1.82 15.16 -5.89
C PHE A 97 -2.51 16.03 -6.95
N ASN A 98 -1.84 16.29 -8.07
CA ASN A 98 -2.52 16.83 -9.25
C ASN A 98 -2.56 15.74 -10.32
N ILE A 99 -3.76 15.29 -10.71
CA ILE A 99 -3.95 14.30 -11.76
C ILE A 99 -4.13 15.03 -13.09
N GLU A 100 -3.02 15.35 -13.74
CA GLU A 100 -3.00 16.03 -15.04
C GLU A 100 -3.10 15.03 -16.21
N ASN A 101 -2.41 13.90 -16.12
CA ASN A 101 -2.29 12.91 -17.21
C ASN A 101 -3.17 11.67 -17.02
N ARG A 102 -4.29 11.81 -16.30
CA ARG A 102 -5.22 10.71 -15.91
C ARG A 102 -4.62 9.62 -15.03
N VAL A 103 -3.33 9.36 -15.07
CA VAL A 103 -2.64 8.38 -14.24
C VAL A 103 -1.56 9.07 -13.41
N VAL A 104 -1.49 8.72 -12.13
CA VAL A 104 -0.41 9.11 -11.22
C VAL A 104 0.20 7.85 -10.61
N GLU A 105 1.51 7.67 -10.77
CA GLU A 105 2.25 6.60 -10.13
C GLU A 105 3.00 7.10 -8.91
N VAL A 106 2.67 6.53 -7.75
CA VAL A 106 3.31 6.82 -6.47
C VAL A 106 4.32 5.71 -6.20
N ASN A 107 5.58 5.98 -6.57
CA ASN A 107 6.72 5.09 -6.39
C ASN A 107 7.86 5.83 -5.64
N ALA A 108 9.06 5.24 -5.58
CA ALA A 108 10.19 5.81 -4.83
C ALA A 108 10.64 7.19 -5.32
N ASP A 109 10.41 7.49 -6.60
CA ASP A 109 10.85 8.71 -7.25
C ASP A 109 9.74 9.77 -7.23
N TYR A 110 8.57 9.44 -6.68
CA TYR A 110 7.47 10.38 -6.53
C TYR A 110 7.85 11.50 -5.57
N VAL A 111 7.82 12.74 -6.07
CA VAL A 111 8.12 13.94 -5.30
C VAL A 111 6.84 14.51 -4.70
N TRP A 112 6.73 14.41 -3.38
CA TRP A 112 5.59 14.90 -2.64
C TRP A 112 5.52 16.44 -2.62
N LYS A 113 4.36 16.99 -3.01
CA LYS A 113 4.07 18.42 -2.94
C LYS A 113 3.37 18.73 -1.63
N LYS A 114 4.11 19.30 -0.66
CA LYS A 114 3.56 19.78 0.60
C LYS A 114 2.67 20.98 0.34
N GLU A 115 1.49 20.96 0.96
CA GLU A 115 0.59 22.10 0.98
C GLU A 115 0.86 22.91 2.25
N THR A 116 1.21 24.19 2.10
CA THR A 116 1.48 25.07 3.24
C THR A 116 0.21 25.70 3.81
N ASN A 117 -0.86 25.71 3.01
CA ASN A 117 -2.11 26.37 3.33
C ASN A 117 -3.24 25.33 3.43
N GLY A 118 -3.62 24.97 4.65
CA GLY A 118 -4.72 24.06 4.90
C GLY A 118 -4.54 23.25 6.17
N GLN A 119 -5.64 22.74 6.70
CA GLN A 119 -5.61 21.79 7.81
C GLN A 119 -5.86 20.39 7.28
N LYS A 120 -5.00 19.45 7.71
CA LYS A 120 -5.15 18.03 7.44
C LYS A 120 -6.29 17.47 8.29
N LEU A 121 -7.23 16.78 7.67
CA LEU A 121 -8.29 16.10 8.40
C LEU A 121 -7.75 14.88 9.14
N LYS A 122 -8.50 14.41 10.15
CA LYS A 122 -8.18 13.15 10.82
C LYS A 122 -8.21 12.01 9.81
N ASP A 123 -7.18 11.16 9.84
CA ASP A 123 -6.98 10.01 8.93
C ASP A 123 -6.86 10.39 7.44
N GLU A 124 -6.75 11.68 7.10
CA GLU A 124 -6.47 12.13 5.74
C GLU A 124 -5.02 11.82 5.40
N PHE A 125 -4.81 11.12 4.29
CA PHE A 125 -3.50 10.82 3.78
C PHE A 125 -3.01 11.94 2.85
N CYS A 126 -3.88 12.40 1.95
CA CYS A 126 -3.57 13.44 0.98
C CYS A 126 -4.86 14.03 0.40
N ARG A 127 -4.71 15.15 -0.30
CA ARG A 127 -5.72 15.68 -1.21
C ARG A 127 -5.37 15.34 -2.65
N ILE A 128 -6.39 15.15 -3.45
CA ILE A 128 -6.29 14.82 -4.87
C ILE A 128 -7.04 15.90 -5.62
N THR A 129 -6.37 16.54 -6.56
CA THR A 129 -6.94 17.52 -7.45
C THR A 129 -6.95 16.99 -8.86
N LEU A 130 -8.07 17.21 -9.53
CA LEU A 130 -8.26 16.82 -10.92
C LEU A 130 -9.21 17.79 -11.60
N LYS A 131 -9.04 17.91 -12.91
CA LYS A 131 -9.97 18.62 -13.78
C LYS A 131 -10.84 17.57 -14.49
N PRO A 132 -12.16 17.57 -14.24
CA PRO A 132 -13.04 16.54 -14.80
C PRO A 132 -13.27 16.73 -16.30
N VAL A 133 -13.03 17.92 -16.84
CA VAL A 133 -13.18 18.23 -18.26
C VAL A 133 -11.83 18.64 -18.83
N GLU A 134 -11.40 17.96 -19.90
CA GLU A 134 -10.26 18.40 -20.71
C GLU A 134 -10.71 19.47 -21.72
N THR A 135 -9.80 20.37 -22.09
CA THR A 135 -9.93 21.29 -23.22
C THR A 135 -9.85 20.55 -24.57
N ALA A 136 -10.57 19.43 -24.69
CA ALA A 136 -10.77 18.70 -25.93
C ALA A 136 -11.88 19.39 -26.74
N PRO A 137 -11.79 19.43 -28.08
CA PRO A 137 -12.84 19.99 -28.95
C PRO A 137 -14.22 19.40 -28.63
N GLU A 138 -15.27 20.22 -28.59
CA GLU A 138 -16.64 19.84 -28.17
C GLU A 138 -17.14 18.52 -28.79
N LYS A 139 -16.77 18.24 -30.06
CA LYS A 139 -17.17 17.03 -30.80
C LYS A 139 -16.63 15.72 -30.21
N LEU A 140 -15.58 15.76 -29.40
CA LEU A 140 -14.97 14.59 -28.74
C LEU A 140 -15.41 14.44 -27.27
N ARG A 141 -16.03 15.46 -26.68
CA ARG A 141 -16.46 15.45 -25.27
C ARG A 141 -17.55 14.40 -24.98
N MET A 142 -18.48 14.18 -25.91
CA MET A 142 -19.56 13.19 -25.74
C MET A 142 -19.09 11.73 -25.83
N LEU A 143 -17.88 11.48 -26.33
CA LEU A 143 -17.32 10.12 -26.48
C LEU A 143 -16.30 9.79 -25.39
N TRP A 144 -15.99 10.73 -24.50
CA TRP A 144 -14.89 10.59 -23.57
C TRP A 144 -15.37 10.60 -22.13
N TYR A 145 -15.38 9.42 -21.52
CA TYR A 145 -15.56 9.24 -20.09
C TYR A 145 -14.16 9.22 -19.44
N PRO A 146 -13.70 10.32 -18.81
CA PRO A 146 -12.38 10.36 -18.23
C PRO A 146 -12.27 9.39 -17.05
N GLU A 147 -11.22 8.57 -17.08
CA GLU A 147 -10.86 7.65 -16.03
C GLU A 147 -9.53 8.08 -15.43
N PHE A 148 -9.55 8.40 -14.14
CA PHE A 148 -8.40 8.78 -13.36
C PHE A 148 -7.91 7.60 -12.53
N THR A 149 -6.61 7.35 -12.45
CA THR A 149 -6.04 6.26 -11.65
C THR A 149 -4.83 6.74 -10.85
N ILE A 150 -4.83 6.51 -9.54
CA ILE A 150 -3.63 6.65 -8.70
C ILE A 150 -3.13 5.26 -8.36
N ARG A 151 -1.90 4.94 -8.75
CA ARG A 151 -1.26 3.64 -8.50
C ARG A 151 -0.17 3.77 -7.45
N PHE A 152 -0.35 3.11 -6.32
CA PHE A 152 0.67 2.97 -5.29
C PHE A 152 1.52 1.73 -5.54
N SER A 153 2.84 1.92 -5.55
CA SER A 153 3.82 0.83 -5.60
C SER A 153 4.21 0.41 -4.20
N SER A 154 4.29 -0.89 -3.99
CA SER A 154 4.72 -1.52 -2.76
C SER A 154 6.24 -1.51 -2.66
N PRO A 155 6.81 -1.26 -1.48
CA PRO A 155 8.23 -1.35 -1.25
C PRO A 155 8.68 -2.81 -1.26
N ALA A 156 9.99 -3.02 -1.30
CA ALA A 156 10.60 -4.32 -1.09
C ALA A 156 11.41 -4.30 0.21
N TYR A 157 11.25 -5.34 1.01
CA TYR A 157 11.88 -5.51 2.31
C TYR A 157 12.70 -6.80 2.35
N TYR A 158 13.81 -6.81 3.09
CA TYR A 158 14.44 -8.05 3.50
C TYR A 158 13.53 -8.77 4.48
N TRP A 159 13.41 -10.09 4.31
CA TRP A 159 12.73 -10.95 5.27
C TRP A 159 13.72 -11.43 6.30
N GLU A 160 13.44 -11.16 7.56
CA GLU A 160 14.28 -11.55 8.68
C GLU A 160 13.53 -12.52 9.57
N TYR A 161 14.20 -13.62 9.90
CA TYR A 161 13.71 -14.65 10.79
C TYR A 161 14.63 -14.74 12.00
N LEU A 162 14.06 -14.53 13.18
CA LEU A 162 14.74 -14.80 14.44
C LEU A 162 14.29 -16.16 14.96
N CYS A 163 15.18 -17.15 14.89
CA CYS A 163 14.99 -18.49 15.43
C CYS A 163 15.46 -18.52 16.89
N VAL A 164 14.52 -18.70 17.81
CA VAL A 164 14.75 -18.68 19.26
C VAL A 164 14.82 -20.11 19.78
N PHE A 165 15.95 -20.47 20.38
CA PHE A 165 16.10 -21.73 21.11
C PHE A 165 15.83 -21.48 22.59
N ARG A 166 15.10 -22.41 23.23
CA ARG A 166 14.81 -22.34 24.66
C ARG A 166 16.02 -22.68 25.52
N ASP A 167 16.78 -23.70 25.11
CA ASP A 167 18.06 -24.03 25.73
C ASP A 167 19.15 -23.07 25.25
N GLU A 168 19.76 -22.35 26.19
CA GLU A 168 20.84 -21.39 25.93
C GLU A 168 22.12 -22.06 25.38
N ASN A 169 22.30 -23.35 25.67
CA ASN A 169 23.47 -24.13 25.25
C ASN A 169 23.25 -24.90 23.93
N ASP A 170 22.07 -24.79 23.32
CA ASP A 170 21.78 -25.45 22.06
C ASP A 170 22.62 -24.87 20.91
N MET A 171 23.55 -25.67 20.40
CA MET A 171 24.49 -25.28 19.36
C MET A 171 23.96 -25.51 17.93
N ARG A 172 22.76 -26.10 17.78
CA ARG A 172 22.16 -26.45 16.47
C ARG A 172 21.85 -25.24 15.60
N GLY A 173 21.83 -24.03 16.19
CA GLY A 173 21.54 -22.80 15.45
C GLY A 173 22.47 -22.53 14.26
N LYS A 174 23.73 -23.00 14.31
CA LYS A 174 24.67 -22.91 13.18
C LYS A 174 24.24 -23.68 11.94
N GLU A 175 23.38 -24.69 12.12
CA GLU A 175 22.91 -25.57 11.06
C GLU A 175 21.52 -25.19 10.55
N LEU A 176 20.94 -24.08 11.04
CA LEU A 176 19.64 -23.62 10.58
C LEU A 176 19.67 -23.25 9.10
N ASN A 177 18.62 -23.63 8.38
CA ASN A 177 18.48 -23.32 6.97
C ASN A 177 17.02 -23.09 6.62
N LEU A 178 16.72 -21.96 5.97
CA LEU A 178 15.41 -21.68 5.42
C LEU A 178 15.40 -21.98 3.92
N LYS A 179 14.37 -22.71 3.48
CA LYS A 179 14.16 -23.01 2.06
C LYS A 179 12.73 -22.67 1.67
N SER A 180 12.58 -22.06 0.50
CA SER A 180 11.29 -22.01 -0.17
C SER A 180 11.08 -23.32 -0.94
N ARG A 181 9.85 -23.85 -0.96
CA ARG A 181 9.55 -25.18 -1.55
C ARG A 181 9.98 -25.30 -3.02
N GLU A 182 9.89 -24.21 -3.78
CA GLU A 182 10.27 -24.13 -5.19
C GLU A 182 11.66 -23.49 -5.40
N ASN A 183 12.41 -23.26 -4.31
CA ASN A 183 13.70 -22.58 -4.32
C ASN A 183 13.70 -21.20 -5.00
N ILE A 184 12.53 -20.53 -5.00
CA ILE A 184 12.30 -19.20 -5.57
C ILE A 184 12.91 -18.06 -4.74
N MET A 185 13.33 -18.35 -3.52
CA MET A 185 13.97 -17.39 -2.60
C MET A 185 15.18 -18.00 -1.93
N ALA A 186 16.26 -17.23 -1.91
CA ALA A 186 17.51 -17.55 -1.23
C ALA A 186 17.61 -16.84 0.12
N PHE A 187 18.22 -17.51 1.09
CA PHE A 187 18.49 -17.01 2.43
C PHE A 187 19.97 -17.09 2.74
N CYS A 188 20.47 -16.08 3.46
CA CYS A 188 21.84 -16.06 3.97
C CYS A 188 22.04 -17.12 5.05
N PRO A 189 23.29 -17.57 5.29
CA PRO A 189 23.62 -18.46 6.41
C PRO A 189 23.18 -17.88 7.77
N PRO A 190 22.85 -18.72 8.75
CA PRO A 190 22.43 -18.27 10.07
C PRO A 190 23.58 -17.60 10.82
N GLU A 191 23.28 -16.51 11.50
CA GLU A 191 24.22 -15.81 12.38
C GLU A 191 23.67 -15.70 13.81
N LYS A 192 24.55 -15.73 14.81
CA LYS A 192 24.13 -15.54 16.19
C LYS A 192 23.69 -14.08 16.39
N TYR A 193 22.51 -13.89 16.98
CA TYR A 193 21.91 -12.57 17.13
C TYR A 193 21.82 -12.16 18.60
N GLU A 194 22.67 -11.22 18.99
CA GLU A 194 22.86 -10.83 20.39
C GLU A 194 21.91 -9.69 20.84
N LYS A 195 21.35 -8.94 19.90
CA LYS A 195 20.51 -7.76 20.18
C LYS A 195 19.03 -8.12 20.26
N THR A 196 18.63 -8.83 21.30
CA THR A 196 17.26 -9.38 21.37
C THR A 196 16.69 -9.42 22.78
N THR A 197 15.39 -9.14 22.88
CA THR A 197 14.59 -9.33 24.10
C THR A 197 14.01 -10.74 24.21
N PHE A 198 14.20 -11.58 23.18
CA PHE A 198 13.58 -12.90 23.04
C PHE A 198 14.38 -14.05 23.69
N GLY A 199 15.52 -13.76 24.34
CA GLY A 199 16.35 -14.76 25.03
C GLY A 199 17.84 -14.66 24.67
N LYS A 200 18.68 -15.54 25.23
CA LYS A 200 20.13 -15.51 24.99
C LYS A 200 20.61 -16.36 23.80
N ASN A 201 19.79 -17.27 23.31
CA ASN A 201 20.11 -18.14 22.17
C ASN A 201 19.16 -17.89 21.00
N VAL A 202 19.48 -16.85 20.23
CA VAL A 202 18.72 -16.45 19.05
C VAL A 202 19.64 -16.43 17.85
N TRP A 203 19.14 -17.00 16.76
CA TRP A 203 19.82 -17.07 15.48
C TRP A 203 19.02 -16.33 14.44
N ARG A 204 19.70 -15.55 13.62
CA ARG A 204 19.12 -14.69 12.60
C ARG A 204 19.40 -15.27 11.22
N ILE A 205 18.35 -15.34 10.40
CA ILE A 205 18.43 -15.66 8.98
C ILE A 205 17.73 -14.55 8.20
N VAL A 206 18.33 -14.11 7.10
CA VAL A 206 17.79 -13.04 6.27
C VAL A 206 17.69 -13.50 4.82
N SER A 207 16.68 -13.04 4.09
CA SER A 207 16.65 -13.21 2.64
C SER A 207 17.87 -12.55 1.98
N ALA A 208 18.42 -13.18 0.95
CA ALA A 208 19.56 -12.62 0.21
C ALA A 208 19.17 -11.34 -0.55
N GLU A 209 17.91 -11.25 -0.96
CA GLU A 209 17.37 -10.12 -1.71
C GLU A 209 16.15 -9.52 -0.99
N ARG A 210 15.76 -8.32 -1.41
CA ARG A 210 14.53 -7.69 -0.94
C ARG A 210 13.33 -8.27 -1.68
N ILE A 211 12.33 -8.69 -0.93
CA ILE A 211 11.11 -9.29 -1.45
C ILE A 211 10.03 -8.21 -1.47
N ARG A 212 9.36 -8.06 -2.62
CA ARG A 212 8.26 -7.09 -2.76
C ARG A 212 7.16 -7.39 -1.74
N LEU A 213 6.68 -6.36 -1.08
CA LEU A 213 5.67 -6.49 -0.05
C LEU A 213 4.31 -6.90 -0.65
N LYS A 214 3.64 -7.89 -0.06
CA LYS A 214 2.27 -8.32 -0.42
C LYS A 214 1.44 -8.59 0.83
N GLU A 215 0.12 -8.43 0.72
CA GLU A 215 -0.84 -8.79 1.77
C GLU A 215 -0.78 -10.30 2.04
N HIS A 216 -0.71 -11.08 0.97
CA HIS A 216 -0.59 -12.53 1.02
C HIS A 216 0.50 -13.01 0.08
N TYR A 217 1.30 -13.94 0.57
CA TYR A 217 2.32 -14.62 -0.22
C TYR A 217 1.88 -16.06 -0.43
N ASP A 218 1.81 -16.47 -1.69
CA ASP A 218 1.65 -17.88 -2.06
C ASP A 218 3.03 -18.57 -2.06
N ILE A 219 3.70 -18.53 -0.89
CA ILE A 219 5.04 -19.10 -0.73
C ILE A 219 5.08 -19.90 0.57
N THR A 220 5.49 -21.15 0.46
CA THR A 220 5.77 -22.01 1.62
C THR A 220 7.25 -21.96 1.96
N ILE A 221 7.56 -21.54 3.19
CA ILE A 221 8.91 -21.60 3.75
C ILE A 221 9.02 -22.76 4.73
N GLN A 222 10.09 -23.51 4.57
CA GLN A 222 10.46 -24.65 5.40
C GLN A 222 11.71 -24.31 6.19
N LEU A 223 11.73 -24.72 7.45
CA LEU A 223 12.88 -24.59 8.33
C LEU A 223 13.53 -25.96 8.55
N PHE A 224 14.83 -26.00 8.34
CA PHE A 224 15.68 -27.16 8.56
C PHE A 224 16.72 -26.86 9.63
N ILE A 225 17.15 -27.92 10.31
CA ILE A 225 18.36 -27.95 11.14
C ILE A 225 19.22 -29.08 10.57
N GLY A 226 20.34 -28.72 9.94
CA GLY A 226 21.13 -29.65 9.15
C GLY A 226 20.30 -30.19 7.99
N THR A 227 20.11 -31.51 7.95
CA THR A 227 19.25 -32.19 6.97
C THR A 227 17.84 -32.48 7.46
N ARG A 228 17.57 -32.28 8.75
CA ARG A 228 16.27 -32.57 9.38
C ARG A 228 15.30 -31.41 9.16
N LEU A 229 14.08 -31.74 8.74
CA LEU A 229 12.98 -30.79 8.66
C LEU A 229 12.43 -30.51 10.06
N GLU A 230 12.56 -29.26 10.51
CA GLU A 230 12.09 -28.81 11.82
C GLU A 230 10.67 -28.24 11.72
N SER A 231 10.41 -27.43 10.69
CA SER A 231 9.04 -26.96 10.40
C SER A 231 8.74 -27.01 8.91
N ARG A 232 7.57 -27.56 8.59
CA ARG A 232 7.03 -27.59 7.22
C ARG A 232 6.50 -26.24 6.76
N PHE A 233 6.12 -25.38 7.70
CA PHE A 233 5.45 -24.12 7.42
C PHE A 233 5.93 -23.06 8.41
N ILE A 234 6.70 -22.11 7.89
CA ILE A 234 7.03 -20.86 8.56
C ILE A 234 6.27 -19.74 7.85
N SER A 235 5.58 -18.92 8.64
CA SER A 235 4.84 -17.78 8.12
C SER A 235 5.78 -16.73 7.51
N PRO A 236 5.44 -16.14 6.36
CA PRO A 236 6.08 -14.92 5.88
C PRO A 236 6.01 -13.81 6.95
N PRO A 237 7.05 -12.96 7.08
CA PRO A 237 7.02 -11.83 7.97
C PRO A 237 5.89 -10.87 7.63
N GLN A 238 5.23 -10.36 8.65
CA GLN A 238 4.14 -9.39 8.52
C GLN A 238 4.59 -8.02 9.02
N ILE A 239 4.19 -6.98 8.28
CA ILE A 239 4.40 -5.60 8.70
C ILE A 239 3.72 -5.33 10.04
N GLY A 240 4.40 -4.58 10.91
CA GLY A 240 3.88 -4.18 12.21
C GLY A 240 3.83 -5.29 13.27
N LYS A 241 4.04 -6.56 12.90
CA LYS A 241 3.99 -7.70 13.84
C LYS A 241 5.18 -7.69 14.81
N TYR A 242 6.40 -7.57 14.28
CA TYR A 242 7.62 -7.47 15.06
C TYR A 242 8.46 -6.29 14.58
N GLN A 243 9.02 -5.54 15.54
CA GLN A 243 9.92 -4.44 15.23
C GLN A 243 11.29 -4.96 14.82
N SER A 244 11.86 -4.38 13.76
CA SER A 244 13.23 -4.57 13.32
C SER A 244 13.95 -3.22 13.36
N GLU A 245 15.17 -3.22 13.90
CA GLU A 245 16.06 -2.05 13.88
C GLU A 245 16.74 -1.88 12.51
N SER A 246 16.81 -2.96 11.72
CA SER A 246 17.40 -2.91 10.39
C SER A 246 16.46 -2.21 9.41
N PRO A 247 16.94 -1.20 8.66
CA PRO A 247 16.12 -0.48 7.69
C PRO A 247 15.68 -1.44 6.58
N TYR A 248 14.49 -1.20 6.02
CA TYR A 248 13.91 -2.02 4.97
C TYR A 248 13.88 -3.53 5.32
N THR A 249 13.62 -3.87 6.59
CA THR A 249 13.49 -5.25 7.04
C THR A 249 12.13 -5.50 7.71
N VAL A 250 11.48 -6.62 7.37
CA VAL A 250 10.31 -7.14 8.06
C VAL A 250 10.68 -8.42 8.80
N ARG A 251 10.22 -8.56 10.05
CA ARG A 251 10.68 -9.59 10.98
C ARG A 251 9.60 -10.59 11.31
N GLU A 252 9.98 -11.86 11.38
CA GLU A 252 9.22 -12.95 11.96
C GLU A 252 10.05 -13.65 13.05
N VAL A 253 9.38 -14.15 14.08
CA VAL A 253 10.03 -14.85 15.19
C VAL A 253 9.56 -16.30 15.24
N CYS A 254 10.50 -17.22 15.17
CA CYS A 254 10.26 -18.66 15.16
C CYS A 254 10.81 -19.27 16.44
N VAL A 255 9.98 -19.97 17.22
CA VAL A 255 10.44 -20.69 18.42
C VAL A 255 10.77 -22.12 18.04
N ILE A 256 12.02 -22.53 18.25
CA ILE A 256 12.51 -23.88 18.01
C ILE A 256 12.17 -24.74 19.22
N ARG A 257 11.62 -25.93 18.98
CA ARG A 257 11.23 -26.84 20.06
C ARG A 257 12.46 -27.63 20.55
N GLU A 258 12.48 -27.87 21.84
CA GLU A 258 13.35 -28.90 22.42
C GLU A 258 12.85 -30.26 21.94
N GLN A 259 13.79 -31.18 21.68
CA GLN A 259 13.46 -32.56 21.28
C GLN A 259 13.07 -33.39 22.50
#